data_AF-A0A1Q9DGH7-F1
#
_entry.id   AF-A0A1Q9DGH7-F1
#
_cell.length_a   1.000
_cell.length_b   1.000
_cell.length_c   1.000
_cell.angle_alpha   90.00
_cell.angle_beta   90.00
_cell.angle_gamma   90.00
#
_symmetry.space_group_name_H-M   'P 1'
#
loop_
_entity.id
_entity.type
_entity.pdbx_description
1 polymer ?
#
loop_
_entity_poly.entity_id
_entity_poly.type
_entity_poly.pdbx_seq_one_letter_code
_entity_poly.pdbx_strand_id
1 'polypeptide(L)'
;MVSLWESTEKGRKFLGFRAAVTLLSTNVNINARGKLPELRNDVMEALMSPTGEANAWDVPTMWQQTTCEVLASGVSCADKLRYGSTCGGYVVGAMPSSQPPVFLTEQIAVCPGTYWCAKQGDTCRCNGEITYASELFNGFAYTVPATAKAYKVASNSSWKCGTDQSGKPFPADPALGWRLKHCWCTPQGILDIVRKHNASSLHKKKCSELANFDFQHPGPQRLLRKPQAAQAEEAPARRLATGSDNRRRTFSYTPWALVSVPKHSFDGDQDRGGHKQLSCAYEFGVPAASSAMYESDGPYKSADVWRAEDVAKKWGSLSTRPCWVRVRSEAGERLADCALALDKPGTLTDEATAKTQHAYRWLWISLGLAVFCTGGCIFLICLGNYEPTGSRATSSHVAGRRAIPPHRRFRTTRSSAVNLRTFKDYARSPRLFRSCDLQKVT
;
A
#
# COMPACT_ATOMS: atom_id res chain seq x y z
N MET A 1 -19.92 -6.03 -35.35
CA MET A 1 -20.63 -5.39 -34.23
C MET A 1 -19.98 -5.85 -32.94
N VAL A 2 -19.14 -4.97 -32.41
CA VAL A 2 -18.43 -5.06 -31.13
C VAL A 2 -19.33 -4.46 -30.05
N SER A 3 -19.04 -4.80 -28.79
CA SER A 3 -19.50 -4.16 -27.54
C SER A 3 -20.76 -4.76 -26.89
N LEU A 4 -20.59 -5.42 -25.74
CA LEU A 4 -20.76 -4.82 -24.41
C LEU A 4 -20.80 -5.96 -23.37
N TRP A 5 -19.69 -6.19 -22.67
CA TRP A 5 -19.72 -6.85 -21.36
C TRP A 5 -18.75 -6.09 -20.46
N GLU A 6 -19.28 -5.10 -19.74
CA GLU A 6 -18.61 -4.46 -18.61
C GLU A 6 -18.53 -5.47 -17.46
N SER A 7 -17.34 -6.02 -17.27
CA SER A 7 -17.00 -6.91 -16.15
C SER A 7 -16.77 -6.09 -14.89
N THR A 8 -17.77 -6.02 -14.01
CA THR A 8 -17.57 -5.55 -12.63
C THR A 8 -16.84 -6.61 -11.80
N GLU A 9 -16.00 -6.14 -10.88
CA GLU A 9 -15.05 -6.88 -10.04
C GLU A 9 -15.68 -7.97 -9.15
N LYS A 10 -17.01 -7.94 -8.97
CA LYS A 10 -17.78 -9.01 -8.31
C LYS A 10 -17.71 -10.35 -9.06
N GLY A 11 -17.50 -10.33 -10.39
CA GLY A 11 -17.47 -11.55 -11.22
C GLY A 11 -16.22 -12.44 -11.02
N ARG A 12 -15.06 -11.89 -10.67
CA ARG A 12 -13.81 -12.69 -10.54
C ARG A 12 -13.64 -13.36 -9.19
N LYS A 13 -14.08 -12.74 -8.09
CA LYS A 13 -14.21 -13.45 -6.80
C LYS A 13 -15.17 -14.64 -6.94
N PHE A 14 -16.20 -14.49 -7.78
CA PHE A 14 -17.14 -15.57 -8.12
C PHE A 14 -16.54 -16.70 -8.96
N LEU A 15 -15.53 -16.43 -9.80
CA LEU A 15 -14.86 -17.44 -10.63
C LEU A 15 -13.87 -18.30 -9.82
N GLY A 16 -13.10 -17.70 -8.91
CA GLY A 16 -12.29 -18.47 -7.94
C GLY A 16 -13.17 -19.30 -7.01
N PHE A 17 -14.31 -18.74 -6.59
CA PHE A 17 -15.30 -19.45 -5.79
C PHE A 17 -15.99 -20.58 -6.58
N ARG A 18 -16.33 -20.36 -7.85
CA ARG A 18 -16.83 -21.43 -8.74
C ARG A 18 -15.80 -22.53 -8.92
N ALA A 19 -14.51 -22.25 -9.12
CA ALA A 19 -13.50 -23.30 -9.23
C ALA A 19 -13.38 -24.12 -7.93
N ALA A 20 -13.41 -23.47 -6.77
CA ALA A 20 -13.38 -24.15 -5.47
C ALA A 20 -14.66 -24.96 -5.19
N VAL A 21 -15.84 -24.42 -5.53
CA VAL A 21 -17.12 -25.11 -5.39
C VAL A 21 -17.26 -26.24 -6.41
N THR A 22 -16.78 -26.06 -7.64
CA THR A 22 -16.75 -27.10 -8.67
C THR A 22 -15.82 -28.24 -8.27
N LEU A 23 -14.65 -27.95 -7.68
CA LEU A 23 -13.76 -28.96 -7.09
C LEU A 23 -14.42 -29.71 -5.92
N LEU A 24 -15.28 -29.06 -5.16
CA LEU A 24 -16.08 -29.70 -4.11
C LEU A 24 -17.29 -30.49 -4.66
N SER A 25 -17.81 -30.15 -5.85
CA SER A 25 -19.00 -30.77 -6.43
C SER A 25 -18.72 -31.82 -7.51
N THR A 26 -17.54 -31.85 -8.13
CA THR A 26 -17.16 -32.91 -9.08
C THR A 26 -16.67 -34.12 -8.31
N ASN A 27 -17.60 -35.06 -8.03
CA ASN A 27 -17.39 -36.47 -7.70
C ASN A 27 -15.99 -36.83 -7.15
N VAL A 28 -15.64 -36.29 -5.99
CA VAL A 28 -14.70 -36.97 -5.10
C VAL A 28 -15.43 -38.21 -4.63
N ASN A 29 -15.05 -39.36 -5.18
CA ASN A 29 -15.53 -40.67 -4.76
C ASN A 29 -15.29 -40.81 -3.24
N ILE A 30 -16.36 -40.67 -2.44
CA ILE A 30 -16.33 -40.58 -0.98
C ILE A 30 -16.06 -41.97 -0.41
N ASN A 31 -14.83 -42.46 -0.57
CA ASN A 31 -14.31 -43.62 0.15
C ASN A 31 -13.12 -43.27 1.05
N ALA A 32 -12.81 -41.98 1.22
CA ALA A 32 -11.78 -41.48 2.12
C ALA A 32 -12.41 -40.92 3.41
N ARG A 33 -13.00 -41.78 4.24
CA ARG A 33 -13.57 -41.40 5.56
C ARG A 33 -12.52 -40.94 6.60
N GLY A 34 -11.23 -40.89 6.26
CA GLY A 34 -10.14 -40.61 7.22
C GLY A 34 -9.37 -39.30 7.06
N LYS A 35 -9.49 -38.56 5.94
CA LYS A 35 -8.57 -37.43 5.63
C LYS A 35 -9.20 -36.05 5.51
N LEU A 36 -10.53 -35.95 5.64
CA LEU A 36 -11.23 -34.66 5.59
C LEU A 36 -10.84 -33.68 6.72
N PRO A 37 -10.53 -34.12 7.96
CA PRO A 37 -10.09 -33.22 9.03
C PRO A 37 -8.71 -32.61 8.78
N GLU A 38 -7.78 -33.36 8.20
CA GLU A 38 -6.41 -32.92 7.90
C GLU A 38 -6.39 -31.84 6.81
N LEU A 39 -7.11 -32.07 5.70
CA LEU A 39 -7.18 -31.10 4.60
C LEU A 39 -7.83 -29.76 5.03
N ARG A 40 -8.74 -29.81 6.00
CA ARG A 40 -9.35 -28.62 6.60
C ARG A 40 -8.35 -27.80 7.40
N ASN A 41 -7.43 -28.44 8.11
CA ASN A 41 -6.42 -27.75 8.91
C ASN A 41 -5.38 -27.10 7.99
N ASP A 42 -4.88 -27.80 6.98
CA ASP A 42 -3.86 -27.27 6.06
C ASP A 42 -4.36 -26.07 5.24
N VAL A 43 -5.60 -26.12 4.74
CA VAL A 43 -6.20 -25.00 3.99
C VAL A 43 -6.49 -23.82 4.91
N MET A 44 -6.92 -24.07 6.15
CA MET A 44 -7.14 -23.00 7.12
C MET A 44 -5.81 -22.38 7.56
N GLU A 45 -4.76 -23.17 7.74
CA GLU A 45 -3.42 -22.69 8.10
C GLU A 45 -2.79 -21.87 6.96
N ALA A 46 -2.95 -22.31 5.71
CA ALA A 46 -2.54 -21.54 4.53
C ALA A 46 -3.32 -20.22 4.37
N LEU A 47 -4.63 -20.21 4.69
CA LEU A 47 -5.45 -19.00 4.70
C LEU A 47 -5.15 -18.09 5.90
N MET A 48 -4.60 -18.63 6.98
CA MET A 48 -4.20 -17.90 8.19
C MET A 48 -2.73 -17.46 8.17
N SER A 49 -1.92 -17.85 7.19
CA SER A 49 -0.49 -17.53 7.09
C SER A 49 -0.11 -16.06 7.32
N PRO A 50 -0.87 -15.03 6.85
CA PRO A 50 -0.55 -13.63 7.14
C PRO A 50 -0.61 -13.27 8.63
N THR A 51 -1.37 -14.04 9.42
CA THR A 51 -1.49 -13.82 10.86
C THR A 51 -0.26 -14.28 11.63
N GLY A 52 0.51 -15.24 11.11
CA GLY A 52 1.73 -15.73 11.78
C GLY A 52 2.79 -14.63 11.94
N GLU A 53 3.06 -13.88 10.86
CA GLU A 53 3.97 -12.74 10.86
C GLU A 53 3.48 -11.61 11.77
N ALA A 54 2.20 -11.24 11.63
CA ALA A 54 1.59 -10.22 12.47
C ALA A 54 1.63 -10.60 13.97
N ASN A 55 1.27 -11.84 14.33
CA ASN A 55 1.15 -12.28 15.71
C ASN A 55 2.51 -12.24 16.46
N ALA A 56 3.60 -12.61 15.79
CA ALA A 56 4.94 -12.52 16.39
C ALA A 56 5.39 -11.07 16.61
N TRP A 57 4.93 -10.15 15.74
CA TRP A 57 5.25 -8.73 15.83
C TRP A 57 4.37 -7.97 16.83
N ASP A 58 3.15 -8.45 17.06
CA ASP A 58 2.12 -7.76 17.83
C ASP A 58 2.06 -8.17 19.31
N VAL A 59 3.06 -8.94 19.78
CA VAL A 59 3.15 -9.42 21.18
C VAL A 59 3.32 -8.23 22.14
N PRO A 60 2.33 -7.87 22.98
CA PRO A 60 2.37 -6.62 23.75
C PRO A 60 3.54 -6.52 24.71
N THR A 61 4.05 -7.65 25.22
CA THR A 61 5.19 -7.69 26.15
C THR A 61 6.54 -7.36 25.48
N MET A 62 6.61 -7.35 24.15
CA MET A 62 7.79 -6.91 23.40
C MET A 62 7.88 -5.40 23.24
N TRP A 63 6.82 -4.66 23.60
CA TRP A 63 6.69 -3.24 23.38
C TRP A 63 6.59 -2.48 24.70
N GLN A 64 7.31 -1.36 24.78
CA GLN A 64 7.21 -0.41 25.86
C GLN A 64 6.57 0.88 25.34
N GLN A 65 5.52 1.33 26.02
CA GLN A 65 4.91 2.61 25.72
C GLN A 65 5.82 3.74 26.20
N THR A 66 6.03 4.74 25.34
CA THR A 66 6.75 5.97 25.65
C THR A 66 6.04 7.17 24.99
N THR A 67 6.56 8.38 25.19
CA THR A 67 6.07 9.59 24.53
C THR A 67 7.02 9.98 23.41
N CYS A 68 6.49 10.09 22.20
CA CYS A 68 7.22 10.54 21.01
C CYS A 68 6.86 11.99 20.67
N GLU A 69 7.86 12.78 20.29
CA GLU A 69 7.69 14.08 19.65
C GLU A 69 7.68 13.88 18.12
N VAL A 70 6.58 14.21 17.44
CA VAL A 70 6.45 14.10 15.99
C VAL A 70 7.04 15.34 15.34
N LEU A 71 8.10 15.14 14.56
CA LEU A 71 8.88 16.20 13.92
C LEU A 71 8.52 16.38 12.44
N ALA A 72 8.09 15.31 11.79
CA ALA A 72 7.53 15.30 10.44
C ALA A 72 6.69 14.04 10.26
N SER A 73 5.73 14.07 9.34
CA SER A 73 4.99 12.86 8.94
C SER A 73 4.79 12.85 7.44
N GLY A 74 4.49 11.68 6.87
CA GLY A 74 4.19 11.60 5.46
C GLY A 74 3.75 10.23 4.99
N VAL A 75 3.55 10.11 3.68
CA VAL A 75 3.23 8.85 3.03
C VAL A 75 4.28 8.52 1.99
N SER A 76 4.88 7.33 2.12
CA SER A 76 5.74 6.74 1.11
C SER A 76 4.93 5.84 0.19
N CYS A 77 5.39 5.66 -1.06
CA CYS A 77 4.67 4.88 -2.05
C CYS A 77 5.63 3.97 -2.84
N ALA A 78 5.27 2.68 -2.96
CA ALA A 78 6.03 1.69 -3.71
C ALA A 78 5.14 0.90 -4.70
N ASP A 79 5.68 0.55 -5.87
CA ASP A 79 5.06 -0.38 -6.82
C ASP A 79 5.40 -1.82 -6.42
N LYS A 80 4.38 -2.62 -6.06
CA LYS A 80 4.57 -4.00 -5.60
C LYS A 80 5.08 -4.93 -6.69
N LEU A 81 4.68 -4.71 -7.94
CA LEU A 81 5.04 -5.59 -9.06
C LEU A 81 6.42 -5.28 -9.61
N ARG A 82 6.86 -4.04 -9.45
CA ARG A 82 8.18 -3.58 -9.87
C ARG A 82 9.04 -3.41 -8.64
N TYR A 83 9.52 -4.51 -8.08
CA TYR A 83 10.50 -4.59 -6.97
C TYR A 83 11.22 -3.26 -6.71
N GLY A 84 10.62 -2.40 -5.90
CA GLY A 84 11.25 -1.16 -5.42
C GLY A 84 11.12 0.12 -6.23
N SER A 85 10.42 0.16 -7.36
CA SER A 85 10.18 1.45 -8.01
C SER A 85 9.16 2.29 -7.23
N THR A 86 9.38 3.60 -7.20
CA THR A 86 8.35 4.53 -6.75
C THR A 86 7.10 4.41 -7.59
N CYS A 87 5.97 4.77 -6.99
CA CYS A 87 4.73 4.86 -7.73
C CYS A 87 4.91 5.85 -8.89
N GLY A 88 4.67 5.39 -10.12
CA GLY A 88 4.88 6.20 -11.33
C GLY A 88 3.71 7.15 -11.59
N GLY A 89 4.01 8.30 -12.21
CA GLY A 89 2.98 9.27 -12.66
C GLY A 89 2.70 10.45 -11.72
N TYR A 90 3.59 10.73 -10.77
CA TYR A 90 3.39 11.73 -9.73
C TYR A 90 3.96 13.09 -10.13
N VAL A 91 3.38 14.13 -9.53
CA VAL A 91 3.86 15.50 -9.65
C VAL A 91 5.17 15.62 -8.87
N VAL A 92 6.04 16.52 -9.29
CA VAL A 92 7.26 16.87 -8.53
C VAL A 92 6.84 17.27 -7.12
N GLY A 93 7.35 16.56 -6.12
CA GLY A 93 7.07 16.89 -4.73
C GLY A 93 7.58 18.28 -4.35
N ALA A 94 7.04 18.84 -3.28
CA ALA A 94 7.48 20.09 -2.70
C ALA A 94 7.47 19.98 -1.18
N MET A 95 8.26 20.81 -0.52
CA MET A 95 8.21 20.92 0.94
C MET A 95 6.84 21.44 1.37
N PRO A 96 6.11 20.74 2.27
CA PRO A 96 4.89 21.28 2.85
C PRO A 96 5.17 22.52 3.70
N SER A 97 4.21 23.44 3.74
CA SER A 97 4.28 24.67 4.54
C SER A 97 3.84 24.49 6.01
N SER A 98 3.34 23.30 6.37
CA SER A 98 2.84 23.01 7.72
C SER A 98 3.96 22.83 8.74
N GLN A 99 3.66 23.06 10.02
CA GLN A 99 4.55 22.74 11.15
C GLN A 99 3.78 21.88 12.18
N PRO A 100 4.21 20.62 12.45
CA PRO A 100 5.28 19.90 11.74
C PRO A 100 4.94 19.67 10.26
N PRO A 101 5.95 19.50 9.39
CA PRO A 101 5.72 19.23 7.97
C PRO A 101 5.00 17.89 7.78
N VAL A 102 3.90 17.91 7.03
CA VAL A 102 3.13 16.73 6.64
C VAL A 102 3.25 16.53 5.14
N PHE A 103 3.92 15.45 4.74
CA PHE A 103 4.09 15.11 3.34
C PHE A 103 2.92 14.30 2.81
N LEU A 104 2.12 14.91 1.94
CA LEU A 104 0.95 14.25 1.35
C LEU A 104 1.38 13.15 0.38
N THR A 105 0.42 12.28 0.03
CA THR A 105 0.64 11.15 -0.89
C THR A 105 1.25 11.59 -2.22
N GLU A 106 0.94 12.82 -2.66
CA GLU A 106 1.46 13.38 -3.90
C GLU A 106 2.95 13.66 -3.93
N GLN A 107 3.54 13.89 -2.76
CA GLN A 107 4.94 14.26 -2.65
C GLN A 107 5.86 13.04 -2.67
N ILE A 108 5.32 11.83 -2.41
CA ILE A 108 6.07 10.57 -2.27
C ILE A 108 7.31 10.79 -1.40
N ALA A 109 7.08 11.24 -0.18
CA ALA A 109 8.16 11.44 0.75
C ALA A 109 8.45 10.12 1.47
N VAL A 110 9.73 9.84 1.67
CA VAL A 110 10.22 8.74 2.48
C VAL A 110 10.78 9.32 3.75
N CYS A 111 10.61 8.66 4.89
CA CYS A 111 11.23 9.07 6.14
C CYS A 111 12.76 9.23 5.96
N PRO A 112 13.38 10.35 6.39
CA PRO A 112 12.90 11.36 7.34
C PRO A 112 12.13 12.55 6.74
N GLY A 113 11.70 12.50 5.49
CA GLY A 113 11.10 13.62 4.75
C GLY A 113 11.79 13.89 3.41
N THR A 114 12.46 12.89 2.86
CA THR A 114 13.12 12.97 1.56
C THR A 114 12.12 12.61 0.47
N TYR A 115 11.77 13.57 -0.39
CA TYR A 115 10.72 13.41 -1.40
C TYR A 115 11.27 13.33 -2.82
N TRP A 116 10.55 12.68 -3.71
CA TRP A 116 10.92 12.56 -5.11
C TRP A 116 10.76 13.92 -5.83
N CYS A 117 11.80 14.40 -6.51
CA CYS A 117 11.75 15.73 -7.15
C CYS A 117 11.97 15.72 -8.67
N ALA A 118 12.75 14.80 -9.23
CA ALA A 118 12.97 14.76 -10.68
C ALA A 118 13.46 13.39 -11.15
N LYS A 119 13.19 13.03 -12.41
CA LYS A 119 13.91 11.97 -13.11
C LYS A 119 15.25 12.48 -13.62
N GLN A 120 16.18 11.56 -13.92
CA GLN A 120 17.46 11.90 -14.55
C GLN A 120 17.25 12.78 -15.79
N GLY A 121 18.05 13.85 -15.90
CA GLY A 121 18.00 14.84 -16.98
C GLY A 121 17.04 16.02 -16.74
N ASP A 122 16.02 15.84 -15.89
CA ASP A 122 15.07 16.89 -15.55
C ASP A 122 15.61 17.81 -14.45
N THR A 123 14.96 18.95 -14.25
CA THR A 123 15.33 19.92 -13.22
C THR A 123 14.56 19.66 -11.92
N CYS A 124 15.29 19.38 -10.83
CA CYS A 124 14.80 19.31 -9.47
C CYS A 124 14.91 20.69 -8.81
N ARG A 125 13.82 21.21 -8.25
CA ARG A 125 13.85 22.41 -7.39
C ARG A 125 13.85 21.96 -5.94
N CYS A 126 14.96 22.20 -5.24
CA CYS A 126 15.13 21.80 -3.86
C CYS A 126 15.85 22.91 -3.10
N ASN A 127 15.28 23.30 -1.97
CA ASN A 127 15.99 24.07 -0.96
C ASN A 127 16.36 23.12 0.18
N GLY A 128 17.58 22.60 0.16
CA GLY A 128 18.06 21.54 1.05
C GLY A 128 19.14 20.69 0.40
N GLU A 129 19.04 19.38 0.54
CA GLU A 129 20.01 18.41 0.00
C GLU A 129 19.37 17.53 -1.07
N ILE A 130 19.92 17.58 -2.28
CA ILE A 130 19.54 16.69 -3.37
C ILE A 130 20.40 15.44 -3.30
N THR A 131 19.76 14.28 -3.29
CA THR A 131 20.41 12.98 -3.41
C THR A 131 20.05 12.35 -4.76
N TYR A 132 21.05 11.98 -5.54
CA TYR A 132 20.86 11.19 -6.75
C TYR A 132 20.96 9.71 -6.42
N ALA A 133 19.85 8.98 -6.58
CA ALA A 133 19.75 7.57 -6.23
C ALA A 133 18.83 6.83 -7.20
N SER A 134 19.06 5.53 -7.37
CA SER A 134 18.18 4.67 -8.18
C SER A 134 16.80 4.56 -7.55
N GLU A 135 16.78 4.26 -6.26
CA GLU A 135 15.58 4.05 -5.45
C GLU A 135 15.90 4.52 -4.03
N LEU A 136 14.95 5.18 -3.38
CA LEU A 136 15.15 5.70 -2.03
C LEU A 136 14.33 4.93 -0.99
N PHE A 137 13.35 4.14 -1.44
CA PHE A 137 12.60 3.22 -0.59
C PHE A 137 11.89 2.15 -1.40
N ASN A 138 12.37 0.91 -1.32
CA ASN A 138 11.69 -0.27 -1.85
C ASN A 138 10.91 -1.04 -0.76
N GLY A 139 10.62 -0.38 0.36
CA GLY A 139 10.15 -1.05 1.58
C GLY A 139 11.26 -1.75 2.37
N PHE A 140 12.48 -1.86 1.84
CA PHE A 140 13.59 -2.58 2.47
C PHE A 140 14.87 -1.77 2.64
N ALA A 141 15.21 -0.78 1.80
CA ALA A 141 16.53 -0.15 1.85
C ALA A 141 16.54 1.35 1.50
N TYR A 142 17.34 2.11 2.25
CA TYR A 142 17.96 3.38 1.84
C TYR A 142 19.46 3.09 1.70
N THR A 143 19.87 2.41 0.63
CA THR A 143 21.27 2.02 0.43
C THR A 143 21.95 2.96 -0.55
N VAL A 144 22.30 4.16 -0.09
CA VAL A 144 23.41 4.89 -0.72
C VAL A 144 24.70 4.27 -0.17
N PRO A 145 25.53 3.59 -0.98
CA PRO A 145 26.85 3.10 -0.51
C PRO A 145 27.69 4.28 -0.01
N ALA A 146 28.64 4.05 0.90
CA ALA A 146 29.43 5.13 1.50
C ALA A 146 30.21 5.94 0.45
N THR A 147 30.68 5.28 -0.61
CA THR A 147 31.29 5.87 -1.80
C THR A 147 30.31 6.75 -2.59
N ALA A 148 28.99 6.52 -2.44
CA ALA A 148 27.94 7.32 -3.03
C ALA A 148 27.46 8.51 -2.18
N LYS A 149 28.10 8.77 -1.03
CA LYS A 149 27.91 10.06 -0.33
C LYS A 149 28.39 11.26 -1.15
N ALA A 150 29.26 11.04 -2.15
CA ALA A 150 29.76 12.08 -3.06
C ALA A 150 28.68 12.70 -3.97
N TYR A 151 27.45 12.16 -3.96
CA TYR A 151 26.36 12.57 -4.87
C TYR A 151 25.19 13.22 -4.14
N LYS A 152 25.46 13.70 -2.92
CA LYS A 152 24.63 14.65 -2.20
C LYS A 152 25.08 16.05 -2.55
N VAL A 153 24.16 16.88 -2.99
CA VAL A 153 24.44 18.28 -3.28
C VAL A 153 23.50 19.16 -2.47
N ALA A 154 24.09 20.03 -1.65
CA ALA A 154 23.36 21.13 -1.07
C ALA A 154 22.92 22.08 -2.20
N SER A 155 21.63 22.32 -2.31
CA SER A 155 21.04 23.19 -3.32
C SER A 155 20.07 24.15 -2.66
N ASN A 156 20.13 25.41 -3.07
CA ASN A 156 19.17 26.46 -2.73
C ASN A 156 18.34 26.86 -3.96
N SER A 157 18.46 26.12 -5.08
CA SER A 157 17.97 26.54 -6.39
C SER A 157 17.58 25.35 -7.28
N SER A 158 17.48 25.59 -8.58
CA SER A 158 17.15 24.57 -9.57
C SER A 158 18.39 23.76 -9.94
N TRP A 159 18.28 22.44 -9.92
CA TRP A 159 19.38 21.51 -10.17
C TRP A 159 19.04 20.49 -11.24
N LYS A 160 19.94 20.26 -12.20
CA LYS A 160 19.73 19.24 -13.23
C LYS A 160 20.06 17.85 -12.70
N CYS A 161 19.07 16.97 -12.67
CA CYS A 161 19.22 15.65 -12.10
C CYS A 161 20.22 14.79 -12.87
N GLY A 162 21.14 14.14 -12.16
CA GLY A 162 22.22 13.34 -12.77
C GLY A 162 23.45 14.16 -13.19
N THR A 163 23.57 15.40 -12.72
CA THR A 163 24.76 16.26 -12.93
C THR A 163 25.42 16.61 -11.60
N ASP A 164 26.68 17.06 -11.65
CA ASP A 164 27.47 17.60 -10.54
C ASP A 164 27.24 19.10 -10.32
N GLN A 165 28.00 19.72 -9.39
CA GLN A 165 27.88 21.16 -9.04
C GLN A 165 28.18 22.12 -10.17
N SER A 166 28.88 21.66 -11.21
CA SER A 166 29.13 22.43 -12.42
C SER A 166 28.08 22.22 -13.51
N GLY A 167 27.05 21.40 -13.25
CA GLY A 167 26.05 21.00 -14.23
C GLY A 167 26.55 19.99 -15.25
N LYS A 168 27.75 19.41 -15.05
CA LYS A 168 28.30 18.37 -15.92
C LYS A 168 27.82 16.99 -15.45
N PRO A 169 27.67 15.99 -16.33
CA PRO A 169 27.38 14.63 -15.90
C PRO A 169 28.42 14.14 -14.89
N PHE A 170 28.01 13.32 -13.93
CA PHE A 170 28.97 12.74 -12.97
C PHE A 170 30.10 12.00 -13.70
N PRO A 171 31.37 12.17 -13.28
CA PRO A 171 32.52 11.52 -13.94
C PRO A 171 32.45 9.99 -13.88
N ALA A 172 31.84 9.46 -12.82
CA ALA A 172 31.44 8.07 -12.70
C ALA A 172 29.97 8.03 -12.28
N ASP A 173 29.18 7.22 -12.97
CA ASP A 173 27.77 7.02 -12.66
C ASP A 173 27.62 6.30 -11.31
N PRO A 174 27.07 6.97 -10.28
CA PRO A 174 27.03 6.42 -8.93
C PRO A 174 26.04 5.28 -8.75
N ALA A 175 25.11 5.15 -9.69
CA ALA A 175 24.10 4.11 -9.73
C ALA A 175 24.35 3.16 -10.90
N LEU A 176 25.63 2.81 -11.13
CA LEU A 176 26.02 1.86 -12.17
C LEU A 176 25.25 0.54 -12.00
N GLY A 177 24.60 0.08 -13.06
CA GLY A 177 23.75 -1.11 -13.07
C GLY A 177 22.24 -0.84 -12.90
N TRP A 178 21.84 0.36 -12.50
CA TRP A 178 20.43 0.72 -12.36
C TRP A 178 19.92 1.45 -13.60
N ARG A 179 18.80 0.98 -14.16
CA ARG A 179 18.19 1.60 -15.36
C ARG A 179 17.39 2.87 -15.05
N LEU A 180 16.82 2.96 -13.85
CA LEU A 180 16.02 4.10 -13.41
C LEU A 180 16.77 4.83 -12.31
N LYS A 181 16.92 6.14 -12.48
CA LYS A 181 17.64 7.01 -11.55
C LYS A 181 16.86 8.30 -11.38
N HIS A 182 16.79 8.73 -10.13
CA HIS A 182 15.96 9.85 -9.72
C HIS A 182 16.73 10.76 -8.78
N CYS A 183 16.30 12.01 -8.74
CA CYS A 183 16.73 12.96 -7.73
C CYS A 183 15.65 13.06 -6.67
N TRP A 184 16.15 13.15 -5.44
CA TRP A 184 15.34 13.23 -4.25
C TRP A 184 15.78 14.42 -3.43
N CYS A 185 14.83 15.20 -2.95
CA CYS A 185 15.10 16.37 -2.14
C CYS A 185 14.85 16.05 -0.68
N THR A 186 15.86 16.29 0.17
CA THR A 186 15.67 16.40 1.62
C THR A 186 15.63 17.89 1.95
N PRO A 187 14.45 18.46 2.23
CA PRO A 187 14.31 19.89 2.46
C PRO A 187 15.13 20.37 3.65
N GLN A 188 15.54 21.65 3.61
CA GLN A 188 16.39 22.26 4.63
C GLN A 188 15.78 22.16 6.03
N GLY A 189 14.46 22.34 6.18
CA GLY A 189 13.78 22.18 7.47
C GLY A 189 13.94 20.78 8.08
N ILE A 190 13.95 19.72 7.26
CA ILE A 190 14.22 18.35 7.73
C ILE A 190 15.69 18.20 8.12
N LEU A 191 16.62 18.77 7.33
CA LEU A 191 18.04 18.76 7.67
C LEU A 191 18.33 19.49 8.98
N ASP A 192 17.64 20.60 9.23
CA ASP A 192 17.77 21.39 10.46
C ASP A 192 17.24 20.63 11.67
N ILE A 193 16.10 19.94 11.54
CA ILE A 193 15.59 19.01 12.56
C ILE A 193 16.63 17.93 12.86
N VAL A 194 17.17 17.27 11.83
CA VAL A 194 18.17 16.21 12.02
C VAL A 194 19.45 16.74 12.66
N ARG A 195 19.88 17.96 12.29
CA ARG A 195 21.06 18.60 12.88
C ARG A 195 20.82 18.96 14.35
N LYS A 196 19.65 19.50 14.69
CA LYS A 196 19.25 19.90 16.05
C LYS A 196 19.30 18.72 17.02
N HIS A 197 18.97 17.51 16.58
CA HIS A 197 18.96 16.31 17.41
C HIS A 197 20.24 15.46 17.26
N ASN A 198 21.34 16.05 16.74
CA ASN A 198 22.60 15.39 16.38
C ASN A 198 22.43 14.32 15.28
N ALA A 199 23.08 14.50 14.12
CA ALA A 199 22.92 13.60 12.98
C ALA A 199 23.27 12.12 13.28
N SER A 200 24.14 11.87 14.27
CA SER A 200 24.50 10.53 14.75
C SER A 200 23.32 9.78 15.38
N SER A 201 22.28 10.49 15.83
CA SER A 201 21.10 9.90 16.46
C SER A 201 20.07 9.37 15.48
N LEU A 202 20.14 9.77 14.19
CA LEU A 202 19.20 9.31 13.18
C LEU A 202 19.65 7.97 12.60
N HIS A 203 18.97 6.90 12.99
CA HIS A 203 19.20 5.53 12.54
C HIS A 203 18.73 5.31 11.08
N LYS A 204 19.39 5.95 10.11
CA LYS A 204 18.85 6.09 8.73
C LYS A 204 18.78 4.82 7.88
N LYS A 205 19.59 3.80 8.15
CA LYS A 205 19.81 2.71 7.17
C LYS A 205 19.52 1.32 7.74
N LYS A 206 20.24 0.96 8.80
CA LYS A 206 20.21 -0.40 9.32
C LYS A 206 18.91 -0.74 10.04
N CYS A 207 18.20 0.24 10.59
CA CYS A 207 17.06 -0.03 11.47
C CYS A 207 15.82 -0.50 10.72
N SER A 208 15.35 0.25 9.72
CA SER A 208 14.19 -0.19 8.91
C SER A 208 14.50 -1.49 8.15
N GLU A 209 15.74 -1.65 7.67
CA GLU A 209 16.22 -2.88 7.04
C GLU A 209 16.09 -4.10 7.98
N LEU A 210 16.68 -4.00 9.17
CA LEU A 210 16.65 -5.07 10.16
C LEU A 210 15.23 -5.35 10.64
N ALA A 211 14.44 -4.30 10.91
CA ALA A 211 13.09 -4.45 11.42
C ALA A 211 12.15 -5.08 10.38
N ASN A 212 12.24 -4.70 9.10
CA ASN A 212 11.49 -5.38 8.05
C ASN A 212 11.94 -6.84 7.86
N PHE A 213 13.25 -7.09 7.90
CA PHE A 213 13.77 -8.46 7.83
C PHE A 213 13.22 -9.32 8.97
N ASP A 214 13.17 -8.76 10.18
CA ASP A 214 12.62 -9.41 11.36
C ASP A 214 11.11 -9.70 11.19
N PHE A 215 10.37 -8.75 10.62
CA PHE A 215 8.94 -8.92 10.40
C PHE A 215 8.63 -10.06 9.43
N GLN A 216 9.39 -10.16 8.34
CA GLN A 216 9.18 -11.17 7.30
C GLN A 216 9.66 -12.58 7.67
N HIS A 217 10.53 -12.71 8.67
CA HIS A 217 11.13 -14.00 9.03
C HIS A 217 11.00 -14.29 10.53
N PRO A 218 9.78 -14.31 11.10
CA PRO A 218 9.58 -14.54 12.53
C PRO A 218 10.01 -15.98 12.89
N GLY A 219 11.13 -16.12 13.63
CA GLY A 219 11.53 -17.44 14.15
C GLY A 219 13.05 -17.62 14.39
N PRO A 220 13.43 -18.70 15.09
CA PRO A 220 14.82 -18.98 15.50
C PRO A 220 15.76 -19.44 14.36
N GLN A 221 15.28 -19.70 13.14
CA GLN A 221 16.13 -20.14 12.01
C GLN A 221 17.04 -19.03 11.41
N ARG A 222 17.27 -17.94 12.13
CA ARG A 222 17.85 -16.70 11.57
C ARG A 222 19.35 -16.64 11.40
N LEU A 223 20.14 -17.53 12.01
CA LEU A 223 21.59 -17.31 12.08
C LEU A 223 22.43 -18.17 11.14
N LEU A 224 21.81 -18.98 10.26
CA LEU A 224 22.55 -19.90 9.40
C LEU A 224 22.39 -19.67 7.89
N ARG A 225 21.75 -18.58 7.46
CA ARG A 225 21.85 -18.15 6.07
C ARG A 225 23.01 -17.16 5.95
N LYS A 226 24.20 -17.66 5.57
CA LYS A 226 25.26 -16.82 4.98
C LYS A 226 24.57 -15.89 3.97
N PRO A 227 24.91 -14.60 3.88
CA PRO A 227 24.50 -13.77 2.77
C PRO A 227 25.04 -14.47 1.52
N GLN A 228 24.20 -15.29 0.88
CA GLN A 228 24.42 -15.70 -0.48
C GLN A 228 24.52 -14.37 -1.19
N ALA A 229 25.71 -14.06 -1.72
CA ALA A 229 25.88 -12.98 -2.65
C ALA A 229 24.72 -13.13 -3.62
N ALA A 230 23.73 -12.25 -3.49
CA ALA A 230 22.61 -12.24 -4.39
C ALA A 230 23.29 -12.02 -5.73
N GLN A 231 23.40 -13.10 -6.50
CA GLN A 231 23.50 -12.98 -7.93
C GLN A 231 22.24 -12.19 -8.24
N ALA A 232 22.42 -10.89 -8.39
CA ALA A 232 21.45 -10.01 -8.99
C ALA A 232 21.34 -10.55 -10.41
N GLU A 233 20.58 -11.63 -10.54
CA GLU A 233 20.17 -12.19 -11.82
C GLU A 233 19.55 -11.00 -12.51
N GLU A 234 20.26 -10.53 -13.53
CA GLU A 234 20.05 -9.24 -14.16
C GLU A 234 18.62 -9.26 -14.68
N ALA A 235 17.70 -8.65 -13.92
CA ALA A 235 16.28 -8.72 -14.21
C ALA A 235 16.10 -8.30 -15.68
N PRO A 236 15.46 -9.14 -16.51
CA PRO A 236 15.51 -9.01 -17.96
C PRO A 236 15.15 -7.59 -18.39
N ALA A 237 15.89 -7.11 -19.38
CA ALA A 237 15.91 -5.75 -19.84
C ALA A 237 14.50 -5.09 -19.91
N ARG A 238 14.17 -4.25 -18.92
CA ARG A 238 12.97 -3.39 -18.87
C ARG A 238 12.80 -2.64 -20.19
N ARG A 239 11.90 -3.12 -21.07
CA ARG A 239 11.26 -2.26 -22.07
C ARG A 239 10.24 -1.40 -21.33
N LEU A 240 10.26 -0.08 -21.54
CA LEU A 240 9.10 0.76 -21.25
C LEU A 240 7.94 0.11 -22.01
N ALA A 241 6.97 -0.45 -21.27
CA ALA A 241 5.82 -1.12 -21.86
C ALA A 241 4.96 -0.08 -22.59
N THR A 242 5.36 0.26 -23.81
CA THR A 242 4.57 0.99 -24.78
C THR A 242 3.54 0.02 -25.33
N GLY A 243 2.47 -0.19 -24.56
CA GLY A 243 1.27 -0.91 -24.97
C GLY A 243 1.37 -2.43 -24.96
N SER A 244 0.76 -3.09 -23.95
CA SER A 244 -0.21 -4.18 -24.16
C SER A 244 -0.47 -5.03 -22.92
N ASP A 245 0.37 -5.01 -21.90
CA ASP A 245 0.04 -5.72 -20.66
C ASP A 245 -0.77 -4.82 -19.72
N ASN A 246 -2.10 -4.99 -19.78
CA ASN A 246 -3.09 -4.55 -18.78
C ASN A 246 -2.88 -5.24 -17.41
N ARG A 247 -1.65 -5.56 -17.03
CA ARG A 247 -1.35 -6.03 -15.69
C ARG A 247 -1.54 -4.84 -14.76
N ARG A 248 -2.65 -4.85 -14.01
CA ARG A 248 -2.97 -3.82 -13.02
C ARG A 248 -1.77 -3.65 -12.10
N ARG A 249 -1.22 -2.45 -12.05
CA ARG A 249 -0.13 -2.12 -11.12
C ARG A 249 -0.76 -1.92 -9.76
N THR A 250 -0.29 -2.70 -8.79
CA THR A 250 -0.68 -2.53 -7.40
C THR A 250 0.39 -1.71 -6.70
N PHE A 251 -0.03 -0.60 -6.13
CA PHE A 251 0.80 0.30 -5.34
C PHE A 251 0.52 0.08 -3.86
N SER A 252 1.55 0.10 -3.03
CA SER A 252 1.44 0.12 -1.58
C SER A 252 1.86 1.48 -1.04
N TYR A 253 1.06 2.01 -0.13
CA TYR A 253 1.30 3.27 0.54
C TYR A 253 1.66 2.97 2.00
N THR A 254 2.66 3.65 2.53
CA THR A 254 3.10 3.41 3.91
C THR A 254 3.20 4.75 4.62
N PRO A 255 2.28 5.05 5.56
CA PRO A 255 2.41 6.22 6.40
C PRO A 255 3.63 6.07 7.30
N TRP A 256 4.36 7.16 7.50
CA TRP A 256 5.53 7.23 8.37
C TRP A 256 5.54 8.54 9.15
N ALA A 257 6.27 8.55 10.27
CA ALA A 257 6.61 9.77 10.99
C ALA A 257 8.08 9.78 11.39
N LEU A 258 8.73 10.93 11.25
CA LEU A 258 10.00 11.19 11.90
C LEU A 258 9.69 11.63 13.34
N VAL A 259 10.16 10.84 14.30
CA VAL A 259 9.91 11.11 15.71
C VAL A 259 11.21 11.29 16.49
N SER A 260 11.13 12.07 17.56
CA SER A 260 12.14 12.12 18.60
C SER A 260 11.67 11.38 19.83
N VAL A 261 12.48 10.45 20.32
CA VAL A 261 12.16 9.55 21.43
C VAL A 261 13.23 9.71 22.52
N PRO A 262 12.86 9.73 23.82
CA PRO A 262 13.86 9.74 24.88
C PRO A 262 14.74 8.49 24.82
N LYS A 263 16.08 8.65 24.83
CA LYS A 263 17.04 7.55 24.64
C LYS A 263 16.92 6.45 25.71
N HIS A 264 16.55 6.81 26.95
CA HIS A 264 16.32 5.83 28.03
C HIS A 264 15.22 4.80 27.73
N SER A 265 14.37 5.05 26.72
CA SER A 265 13.35 4.09 26.27
C SER A 265 13.96 2.85 25.57
N PHE A 266 15.24 2.89 25.21
CA PHE A 266 15.95 1.81 24.52
C PHE A 266 16.93 1.07 25.44
N ASP A 267 17.74 1.81 26.21
CA ASP A 267 18.94 1.27 26.86
C ASP A 267 18.74 0.70 28.29
N GLY A 268 17.53 0.68 28.84
CA GLY A 268 17.31 0.16 30.22
C GLY A 268 18.16 0.90 31.28
N ASP A 269 17.65 2.02 31.78
CA ASP A 269 18.12 2.75 32.98
C ASP A 269 19.52 3.39 33.00
N GLN A 270 20.44 3.14 32.06
CA GLN A 270 21.82 3.64 32.23
C GLN A 270 22.14 5.05 31.70
N ASP A 271 21.29 5.70 30.90
CA ASP A 271 21.65 6.98 30.29
C ASP A 271 20.92 8.19 30.90
N ARG A 272 21.60 8.88 31.83
CA ARG A 272 21.11 10.13 32.47
C ARG A 272 21.24 11.37 31.57
N GLY A 273 21.78 11.24 30.35
CA GLY A 273 22.16 12.38 29.51
C GLY A 273 21.02 13.19 28.87
N GLY A 274 19.75 12.87 29.12
CA GLY A 274 18.61 13.59 28.53
C GLY A 274 18.59 13.58 26.99
N HIS A 275 19.42 12.74 26.37
CA HIS A 275 19.56 12.68 24.93
C HIS A 275 18.28 12.12 24.31
N LYS A 276 17.81 12.77 23.24
CA LYS A 276 16.72 12.25 22.42
C LYS A 276 17.31 11.57 21.18
N GLN A 277 16.76 10.43 20.82
CA GLN A 277 17.07 9.71 19.59
C GLN A 277 16.07 10.09 18.50
N LEU A 278 16.53 10.15 17.25
CA LEU A 278 15.63 10.30 16.10
C LEU A 278 15.40 8.95 15.43
N SER A 279 14.15 8.67 15.11
CA SER A 279 13.83 7.44 14.38
C SER A 279 12.57 7.60 13.53
N CYS A 280 12.42 6.69 12.57
CA CYS A 280 11.23 6.58 11.75
C CYS A 280 10.24 5.66 12.46
N ALA A 281 9.06 6.18 12.76
CA ALA A 281 7.95 5.43 13.28
C ALA A 281 6.94 5.10 12.19
N TYR A 282 6.30 3.95 12.31
CA TYR A 282 5.27 3.44 11.42
C TYR A 282 4.04 3.06 12.25
N GLU A 283 2.94 2.68 11.60
CA GLU A 283 1.71 2.34 12.32
C GLU A 283 1.95 1.15 13.26
N PHE A 284 2.54 0.08 12.73
CA PHE A 284 2.84 -1.15 13.46
C PHE A 284 4.34 -1.42 13.58
N GLY A 285 5.15 -0.37 13.73
CA GLY A 285 6.58 -0.52 13.98
C GLY A 285 7.47 -0.62 12.75
N VAL A 286 6.94 -1.15 11.65
CA VAL A 286 7.69 -1.33 10.39
C VAL A 286 6.88 -0.95 9.14
N PRO A 287 7.59 -0.58 8.05
CA PRO A 287 6.96 -0.34 6.76
C PRO A 287 6.16 -1.53 6.23
N ALA A 288 6.73 -2.74 6.28
CA ALA A 288 6.11 -3.92 5.71
C ALA A 288 4.73 -4.21 6.33
N ALA A 289 4.63 -4.17 7.67
CA ALA A 289 3.39 -4.38 8.41
C ALA A 289 2.31 -3.35 8.05
N SER A 290 2.69 -2.08 7.88
CA SER A 290 1.74 -0.99 7.57
C SER A 290 1.34 -1.01 6.08
N SER A 291 2.25 -1.39 5.19
CA SER A 291 2.06 -1.33 3.73
C SER A 291 0.95 -2.23 3.19
N ALA A 292 0.69 -3.36 3.87
CA ALA A 292 -0.36 -4.30 3.48
C ALA A 292 -1.78 -3.76 3.73
N MET A 293 -1.90 -2.66 4.47
CA MET A 293 -3.20 -2.04 4.75
C MET A 293 -3.63 -1.02 3.69
N TYR A 294 -2.68 -0.47 2.94
CA TYR A 294 -2.95 0.65 2.04
C TYR A 294 -2.53 0.33 0.61
N GLU A 295 -3.44 -0.31 -0.14
CA GLU A 295 -3.16 -0.76 -1.50
C GLU A 295 -4.04 -0.04 -2.53
N SER A 296 -3.51 0.12 -3.74
CA SER A 296 -4.26 0.73 -4.84
C SER A 296 -3.92 0.15 -6.19
N ASP A 297 -4.93 -0.04 -7.03
CA ASP A 297 -4.80 -0.43 -8.45
C ASP A 297 -4.35 0.74 -9.36
N GLY A 298 -3.86 1.83 -8.76
CA GLY A 298 -3.47 3.04 -9.47
C GLY A 298 -2.92 4.12 -8.54
N PRO A 299 -2.27 5.16 -9.09
CA PRO A 299 -2.04 6.39 -8.34
C PRO A 299 -3.40 7.02 -7.99
N TYR A 300 -3.67 7.23 -6.70
CA TYR A 300 -4.86 7.91 -6.15
C TYR A 300 -6.23 7.32 -6.52
N LYS A 301 -6.30 6.05 -6.92
CA LYS A 301 -7.57 5.46 -7.38
C LYS A 301 -8.40 4.81 -6.29
N SER A 302 -7.79 4.41 -5.17
CA SER A 302 -8.47 3.74 -4.07
C SER A 302 -8.65 4.66 -2.86
N ALA A 303 -9.68 4.38 -2.07
CA ALA A 303 -9.91 5.02 -0.78
C ALA A 303 -8.73 4.84 0.18
N ASP A 304 -7.97 3.75 0.02
CA ASP A 304 -6.84 3.40 0.87
C ASP A 304 -5.67 4.40 0.77
N VAL A 305 -5.50 5.04 -0.39
CA VAL A 305 -4.50 6.13 -0.56
C VAL A 305 -4.82 7.28 0.39
N TRP A 306 -6.08 7.70 0.41
CA TRP A 306 -6.55 8.78 1.27
C TRP A 306 -6.54 8.38 2.74
N ARG A 307 -6.81 7.11 3.06
CA ARG A 307 -6.68 6.60 4.44
C ARG A 307 -5.23 6.70 4.94
N ALA A 308 -4.24 6.34 4.13
CA ALA A 308 -2.83 6.51 4.50
C ALA A 308 -2.47 7.99 4.72
N GLU A 309 -3.01 8.88 3.89
CA GLU A 309 -2.83 10.32 4.04
C GLU A 309 -3.48 10.88 5.32
N ASP A 310 -4.69 10.43 5.64
CA ASP A 310 -5.40 10.83 6.86
C ASP A 310 -4.65 10.39 8.12
N VAL A 311 -4.03 9.20 8.09
CA VAL A 311 -3.13 8.72 9.13
C VAL A 311 -1.92 9.66 9.28
N ALA A 312 -1.23 9.99 8.18
CA ALA A 312 -0.10 10.92 8.22
C ALA A 312 -0.49 12.32 8.73
N LYS A 313 -1.66 12.85 8.32
CA LYS A 313 -2.22 14.12 8.81
C LYS A 313 -2.54 14.07 10.29
N LYS A 314 -3.19 13.00 10.76
CA LYS A 314 -3.49 12.77 12.18
C LYS A 314 -2.21 12.73 13.02
N TRP A 315 -1.13 12.20 12.46
CA TRP A 315 0.15 12.15 13.16
C TRP A 315 0.83 13.51 13.21
N GLY A 316 0.79 14.27 12.11
CA GLY A 316 1.34 15.61 12.03
C GLY A 316 0.53 16.68 12.76
N SER A 317 -0.74 16.45 13.06
CA SER A 317 -1.56 17.40 13.83
C SER A 317 -1.22 17.42 15.33
N LEU A 318 -0.49 16.44 15.83
CA LEU A 318 -0.08 16.32 17.23
C LEU A 318 1.45 16.33 17.32
N SER A 319 2.02 17.36 17.94
CA SER A 319 3.47 17.45 18.15
C SER A 319 3.99 16.38 19.11
N THR A 320 3.15 15.87 20.02
CA THR A 320 3.50 14.82 20.97
C THR A 320 2.39 13.78 21.07
N ARG A 321 2.76 12.50 21.16
CA ARG A 321 1.80 11.39 21.27
C ARG A 321 2.40 10.16 21.94
N PRO A 322 1.57 9.25 22.48
CA PRO A 322 2.04 7.93 22.84
C PRO A 322 2.54 7.19 21.58
N CYS A 323 3.61 6.44 21.78
CA CYS A 323 4.20 5.54 20.82
C CYS A 323 4.76 4.33 21.55
N TRP A 324 5.12 3.29 20.80
CA TRP A 324 5.61 2.04 21.35
C TRP A 324 6.98 1.74 20.77
N VAL A 325 7.97 1.70 21.65
CA VAL A 325 9.33 1.25 21.35
C VAL A 325 9.35 -0.25 21.55
N ARG A 326 9.94 -0.98 20.60
CA ARG A 326 10.16 -2.41 20.81
C ARG A 326 11.35 -2.58 21.75
N VAL A 327 11.19 -3.24 22.89
CA VAL A 327 12.24 -3.34 23.94
C VAL A 327 12.84 -4.72 24.09
N ARG A 328 12.16 -5.76 23.57
CA ARG A 328 12.61 -7.15 23.69
C ARG A 328 12.33 -7.91 22.41
N SER A 329 13.31 -8.66 21.94
CA SER A 329 13.04 -9.82 21.09
C SER A 329 13.99 -10.95 21.45
N GLU A 330 13.47 -12.17 21.60
CA GLU A 330 14.28 -13.39 21.63
C GLU A 330 15.04 -13.60 20.30
N ALA A 331 14.63 -12.88 19.24
CA ALA A 331 15.13 -12.99 17.87
C ALA A 331 16.12 -11.87 17.45
N GLY A 332 16.65 -11.08 18.39
CA GLY A 332 17.75 -10.15 18.14
C GLY A 332 17.74 -8.89 19.02
N GLU A 333 18.68 -8.80 19.96
CA GLU A 333 18.99 -7.59 20.75
C GLU A 333 19.20 -6.32 19.89
N ARG A 334 19.56 -6.50 18.61
CA ARG A 334 19.84 -5.41 17.66
C ARG A 334 18.61 -4.64 17.15
N LEU A 335 17.40 -5.11 17.46
CA LEU A 335 16.14 -4.56 16.94
C LEU A 335 15.42 -3.67 17.95
N ALA A 336 15.78 -3.76 19.24
CA ALA A 336 15.17 -2.96 20.29
C ALA A 336 15.31 -1.46 19.99
N ASP A 337 16.43 -1.07 19.38
CA ASP A 337 16.76 0.35 19.13
C ASP A 337 16.05 0.96 17.90
N CYS A 338 15.26 0.16 17.16
CA CYS A 338 14.93 0.47 15.78
C CYS A 338 13.43 0.57 15.47
N ALA A 339 12.61 -0.31 16.05
CA ALA A 339 11.19 -0.41 15.70
C ALA A 339 10.33 0.48 16.59
N LEU A 340 9.57 1.38 15.96
CA LEU A 340 8.68 2.33 16.63
C LEU A 340 7.30 2.29 16.01
N ALA A 341 6.31 1.89 16.81
CA ALA A 341 4.92 1.88 16.42
C ALA A 341 4.23 3.16 16.93
N LEU A 342 3.37 3.76 16.11
CA LEU A 342 2.52 4.89 16.47
C LEU A 342 1.12 4.47 16.88
N ASP A 343 0.75 3.23 16.62
CA ASP A 343 -0.47 2.61 17.13
C ASP A 343 -0.13 1.48 18.10
N LYS A 344 -1.12 1.15 18.94
CA LYS A 344 -0.94 0.25 20.07
C LYS A 344 -0.73 -1.19 19.57
N PRO A 345 0.29 -1.91 20.06
CA PRO A 345 0.41 -3.35 19.82
C PRO A 345 -0.88 -4.08 20.22
N GLY A 346 -1.28 -5.05 19.41
CA GLY A 346 -2.55 -5.79 19.42
C GLY A 346 -3.50 -5.35 18.31
N THR A 347 -3.40 -4.10 17.83
CA THR A 347 -4.34 -3.59 16.82
C THR A 347 -4.16 -4.25 15.46
N LEU A 348 -2.95 -4.71 15.12
CA LEU A 348 -2.69 -5.36 13.84
C LEU A 348 -3.40 -6.71 13.79
N THR A 349 -3.31 -7.49 14.87
CA THR A 349 -4.04 -8.76 15.02
C THR A 349 -5.54 -8.52 15.12
N ASP A 350 -6.01 -7.49 15.83
CA ASP A 350 -7.44 -7.13 15.90
C ASP A 350 -8.01 -6.79 14.51
N GLU A 351 -7.28 -6.01 13.69
CA GLU A 351 -7.70 -5.72 12.32
C GLU A 351 -7.68 -6.96 11.42
N ALA A 352 -6.63 -7.78 11.52
CA ALA A 352 -6.50 -9.01 10.72
C ALA A 352 -7.62 -10.01 11.06
N THR A 353 -7.93 -10.17 12.35
CA THR A 353 -9.02 -11.04 12.82
C THR A 353 -10.39 -10.49 12.42
N ALA A 354 -10.61 -9.17 12.50
CA ALA A 354 -11.85 -8.55 12.03
C ALA A 354 -12.07 -8.76 10.53
N LYS A 355 -11.03 -8.59 9.69
CA LYS A 355 -11.10 -8.88 8.25
C LYS A 355 -11.40 -10.36 7.99
N THR A 356 -10.74 -11.25 8.70
CA THR A 356 -10.94 -12.71 8.59
C THR A 356 -12.35 -13.10 9.02
N GLN A 357 -12.84 -12.57 10.13
CA GLN A 357 -14.19 -12.82 10.62
C GLN A 357 -15.25 -12.29 9.65
N HIS A 358 -15.03 -11.12 9.06
CA HIS A 358 -15.93 -10.57 8.04
C HIS A 358 -15.94 -11.44 6.78
N ALA A 359 -14.77 -11.88 6.28
CA ALA A 359 -14.68 -12.79 5.14
C ALA A 359 -15.37 -14.14 5.43
N TYR A 360 -15.17 -14.69 6.63
CA TYR A 360 -15.81 -15.92 7.09
C TYR A 360 -17.34 -15.77 7.18
N ARG A 361 -17.84 -14.67 7.75
CA ARG A 361 -19.28 -14.37 7.76
C ARG A 361 -19.85 -14.31 6.34
N TRP A 362 -19.18 -13.62 5.42
CA TRP A 362 -19.60 -13.56 4.02
C TRP A 362 -19.59 -14.92 3.33
N LEU A 363 -18.60 -15.77 3.63
CA LEU A 363 -18.53 -17.14 3.13
C LEU A 363 -19.75 -17.94 3.58
N TRP A 364 -20.11 -17.91 4.87
CA TRP A 364 -21.27 -18.64 5.39
C TRP A 364 -22.59 -18.11 4.87
N ILE A 365 -22.74 -16.79 4.75
CA ILE A 365 -23.92 -16.19 4.12
C ILE A 365 -24.06 -16.69 2.68
N SER A 366 -22.96 -16.70 1.92
CA SER A 366 -22.95 -17.17 0.53
C SER A 366 -23.27 -18.66 0.42
N LEU A 367 -22.73 -19.48 1.33
CA LEU A 367 -23.02 -20.91 1.40
C LEU A 367 -24.49 -21.17 1.77
N GLY A 368 -25.01 -20.46 2.77
CA GLY A 368 -26.41 -20.56 3.18
C GLY A 368 -27.37 -20.17 2.06
N LEU A 369 -27.09 -19.08 1.33
CA LEU A 369 -27.84 -18.68 0.14
C LEU A 369 -27.75 -19.73 -0.97
N ALA A 370 -26.58 -20.34 -1.20
CA ALA A 370 -26.43 -21.39 -2.20
C ALA A 370 -27.28 -22.62 -1.86
N VAL A 371 -27.24 -23.09 -0.61
CA VAL A 371 -28.05 -24.22 -0.13
C VAL A 371 -29.55 -23.91 -0.19
N PHE A 372 -29.94 -22.69 0.18
CA PHE A 372 -31.33 -22.26 0.09
C PHE A 372 -31.81 -22.20 -1.37
N CYS A 373 -31.00 -21.66 -2.28
CA CYS A 373 -31.34 -21.60 -3.71
C CYS A 373 -31.41 -22.99 -4.35
N THR A 374 -30.48 -23.90 -4.04
CA THR A 374 -30.53 -25.27 -4.58
C THR A 374 -31.69 -26.06 -3.99
N GLY A 375 -31.92 -25.97 -2.68
CA GLY A 375 -33.07 -26.59 -2.01
C GLY A 375 -34.41 -26.05 -2.54
N GLY A 376 -34.51 -24.73 -2.74
CA GLY A 376 -35.68 -24.09 -3.34
C GLY A 376 -35.94 -24.52 -4.78
N CYS A 377 -34.89 -24.63 -5.61
CA CYS A 377 -35.02 -25.16 -6.97
C CYS A 377 -35.49 -26.62 -6.96
N ILE A 378 -34.93 -27.47 -6.10
CA ILE A 378 -35.35 -28.88 -5.98
C ILE A 378 -36.81 -28.95 -5.52
N PHE A 379 -37.20 -28.17 -4.52
CA PHE A 379 -38.57 -28.13 -4.02
C PHE A 379 -39.58 -27.69 -5.09
N LEU A 380 -39.25 -26.66 -5.87
CA LEU A 380 -40.07 -26.20 -7.00
C LEU A 380 -40.19 -27.26 -8.10
N ILE A 381 -39.11 -27.99 -8.41
CA ILE A 381 -39.13 -29.11 -9.36
C ILE A 381 -40.00 -30.27 -8.82
N CYS A 382 -39.92 -30.57 -7.53
CA CYS A 382 -40.75 -31.61 -6.91
C CYS A 382 -42.24 -31.24 -6.91
N LEU A 383 -42.59 -29.98 -6.62
CA LEU A 383 -43.98 -29.51 -6.67
C LEU A 383 -44.54 -29.49 -8.10
N GLY A 384 -43.73 -29.10 -9.10
CA GLY A 384 -44.17 -29.08 -10.50
C GLY A 384 -44.48 -30.45 -11.10
N ASN A 385 -43.90 -31.52 -10.54
CA ASN A 385 -44.15 -32.90 -10.95
C ASN A 385 -45.26 -33.60 -10.15
N TYR A 386 -45.89 -32.90 -9.19
CA TYR A 386 -47.05 -33.42 -8.49
C TYR A 386 -48.29 -33.24 -9.37
N GLU A 387 -48.39 -34.07 -10.41
CA GLU A 387 -49.59 -34.18 -11.23
C GLU A 387 -50.65 -34.88 -10.39
N PRO A 388 -51.75 -34.20 -10.00
CA PRO A 388 -52.78 -34.83 -9.18
C PRO A 388 -53.41 -35.95 -10.00
N THR A 389 -53.13 -37.18 -9.60
CA THR A 389 -53.75 -38.40 -10.13
C THR A 389 -55.22 -38.44 -9.72
N GLY A 390 -56.05 -37.75 -10.49
CA GLY A 390 -57.51 -37.73 -10.34
C GLY A 390 -58.06 -36.40 -10.83
N SER A 391 -58.51 -36.27 -12.08
CA SER A 391 -59.78 -36.85 -12.50
C SER A 391 -59.84 -36.92 -14.02
N ARG A 392 -60.04 -38.13 -14.54
CA ARG A 392 -60.27 -38.43 -15.95
C ARG A 392 -61.66 -37.96 -16.35
N ALA A 393 -61.80 -36.69 -16.73
CA ALA A 393 -62.99 -36.22 -17.45
C ALA A 393 -62.72 -36.30 -18.95
N THR A 394 -63.38 -37.27 -19.59
CA THR A 394 -63.47 -37.42 -21.05
C THR A 394 -64.07 -36.16 -21.66
N SER A 395 -63.28 -35.39 -22.42
CA SER A 395 -63.81 -34.35 -23.31
C SER A 395 -63.39 -34.65 -24.75
N SER A 396 -64.40 -34.94 -25.54
CA SER A 396 -64.36 -35.24 -26.96
C SER A 396 -63.84 -34.09 -27.82
N HIS A 397 -63.08 -34.48 -28.85
CA HIS A 397 -62.65 -33.70 -30.01
C HIS A 397 -63.72 -32.75 -30.58
N VAL A 398 -63.32 -31.51 -30.91
CA VAL A 398 -63.72 -30.85 -32.16
C VAL A 398 -62.51 -30.14 -32.77
N ALA A 399 -62.20 -30.51 -34.02
CA ALA A 399 -61.14 -29.96 -34.84
C ALA A 399 -61.45 -28.53 -35.29
N GLY A 400 -60.47 -27.63 -35.21
CA GLY A 400 -60.55 -26.28 -35.75
C GLY A 400 -59.22 -25.83 -36.33
N ARG A 401 -59.03 -26.05 -37.65
CA ARG A 401 -57.96 -25.44 -38.45
C ARG A 401 -58.08 -23.91 -38.39
N ARG A 402 -56.97 -23.19 -38.17
CA ARG A 402 -56.68 -21.83 -38.68
C ARG A 402 -55.18 -21.58 -38.48
N ALA A 403 -54.39 -21.66 -39.54
CA ALA A 403 -54.02 -20.56 -40.43
C ALA A 403 -52.91 -19.67 -39.84
N ILE A 404 -51.73 -19.80 -40.47
CA ILE A 404 -50.51 -19.02 -40.32
C ILE A 404 -50.78 -17.54 -40.60
N PRO A 405 -50.13 -16.62 -39.87
CA PRO A 405 -49.64 -15.39 -40.52
C PRO A 405 -48.12 -15.21 -40.32
N PRO A 406 -47.43 -14.62 -41.31
CA PRO A 406 -45.99 -14.42 -41.29
C PRO A 406 -45.58 -13.09 -40.63
N HIS A 407 -44.31 -13.05 -40.24
CA HIS A 407 -43.45 -11.86 -40.05
C HIS A 407 -43.98 -10.62 -39.32
N ARG A 408 -43.32 -10.28 -38.20
CA ARG A 408 -43.06 -8.87 -37.86
C ARG A 408 -41.67 -8.69 -37.26
N ARG A 409 -40.80 -8.03 -38.04
CA ARG A 409 -39.56 -7.40 -37.57
C ARG A 409 -39.92 -6.35 -36.51
N PHE A 410 -39.37 -6.47 -35.31
CA PHE A 410 -39.39 -5.37 -34.35
C PHE A 410 -38.23 -4.41 -34.65
N ARG A 411 -38.61 -3.25 -35.20
CA ARG A 411 -37.79 -2.06 -35.38
C ARG A 411 -37.87 -1.25 -34.08
N THR A 412 -36.71 -0.98 -33.49
CA THR A 412 -36.34 0.18 -32.67
C THR A 412 -37.46 1.08 -32.13
N THR A 413 -37.55 1.19 -30.81
CA THR A 413 -37.97 2.43 -30.14
C THR A 413 -36.80 2.97 -29.32
N ARG A 414 -36.27 4.10 -29.80
CA ARG A 414 -35.53 5.09 -29.02
C ARG A 414 -36.35 5.45 -27.77
N SER A 415 -35.74 5.41 -26.60
CA SER A 415 -36.19 6.21 -25.46
C SER A 415 -35.00 7.00 -24.93
N SER A 416 -35.12 8.31 -25.15
CA SER A 416 -34.73 9.39 -24.23
C SER A 416 -33.27 9.45 -23.79
N ALA A 417 -32.48 10.13 -24.63
CA ALA A 417 -31.36 10.93 -24.16
C ALA A 417 -31.88 12.00 -23.19
N VAL A 418 -31.45 11.90 -21.92
CA VAL A 418 -31.55 13.03 -20.99
C VAL A 418 -30.45 14.01 -21.37
N ASN A 419 -30.89 15.12 -21.93
CA ASN A 419 -30.11 16.34 -22.11
C ASN A 419 -29.78 16.90 -20.72
N LEU A 420 -28.50 16.96 -20.37
CA LEU A 420 -27.98 17.83 -19.32
C LEU A 420 -26.78 18.59 -19.89
N ARG A 421 -27.10 19.56 -20.76
CA ARG A 421 -26.32 20.78 -20.93
C ARG A 421 -26.97 21.85 -20.05
N THR A 422 -26.32 22.19 -18.95
CA THR A 422 -26.15 23.57 -18.45
C THR A 422 -25.47 23.54 -17.09
N PHE A 423 -24.17 23.80 -17.05
CA PHE A 423 -23.54 24.65 -16.03
C PHE A 423 -22.18 25.10 -16.61
N LYS A 424 -22.28 26.02 -17.57
CA LYS A 424 -21.29 27.08 -17.76
C LYS A 424 -21.74 28.24 -16.87
N ASP A 425 -20.76 28.98 -16.36
CA ASP A 425 -20.87 30.30 -15.72
C ASP A 425 -20.99 30.33 -14.19
N TYR A 426 -19.83 30.22 -13.54
CA TYR A 426 -19.34 31.27 -12.64
C TYR A 426 -17.92 31.61 -13.11
N ALA A 427 -17.76 32.59 -13.99
CA ALA A 427 -17.53 34.00 -13.62
C ALA A 427 -16.39 34.13 -12.60
N ARG A 428 -15.16 34.34 -13.10
CA ARG A 428 -14.50 35.67 -13.16
C ARG A 428 -13.64 35.93 -11.92
N SER A 429 -12.34 35.76 -12.14
CA SER A 429 -11.33 36.66 -11.57
C SER A 429 -11.75 38.13 -11.77
N PRO A 430 -11.40 39.00 -10.82
CA PRO A 430 -10.59 40.12 -11.22
C PRO A 430 -9.31 40.23 -10.39
N ARG A 431 -8.23 40.46 -11.13
CA ARG A 431 -7.03 41.17 -10.69
C ARG A 431 -7.41 42.42 -9.89
N LEU A 432 -6.63 42.74 -8.84
CA LEU A 432 -6.03 44.05 -8.55
C LEU A 432 -5.77 44.20 -7.04
N PHE A 433 -4.49 44.23 -6.64
CA PHE A 433 -3.88 45.19 -5.69
C PHE A 433 -2.36 45.01 -5.86
N ARG A 434 -1.69 45.89 -6.62
CA ARG A 434 -0.85 47.01 -6.13
C ARG A 434 0.12 46.54 -5.03
N SER A 435 1.39 46.36 -5.36
CA SER A 435 2.44 47.40 -5.27
C SER A 435 2.39 48.12 -3.93
N CYS A 436 3.33 47.77 -3.05
CA CYS A 436 3.93 48.67 -2.07
C CYS A 436 5.44 48.38 -2.11
N ASP A 437 6.15 49.19 -2.90
CA ASP A 437 7.49 49.67 -2.55
C ASP A 437 7.39 50.46 -1.25
N LEU A 438 8.25 50.16 -0.28
CA LEU A 438 8.69 51.00 0.85
C LEU A 438 9.52 50.07 1.76
N GLN A 439 10.73 50.36 2.23
CA GLN A 439 11.68 51.45 2.01
C GLN A 439 13.00 50.93 2.60
N LYS A 440 14.13 51.31 2.00
CA LYS A 440 15.40 51.37 2.70
C LYS A 440 15.24 52.20 3.98
N VAL A 441 15.68 51.67 5.10
CA VAL A 441 16.22 52.47 6.21
C VAL A 441 17.57 51.86 6.55
N THR A 442 18.56 52.76 6.54
CA THR A 442 19.99 52.70 6.85
C THR A 442 20.50 51.52 7.68
#